data_AF-A0A0P9V2Y1-F1
#
_entry.id   AF-A0A0P9V2Y1-F1
#
_cell.length_a   1.000
_cell.length_b   1.000
_cell.length_c   1.000
_cell.angle_alpha   90.00
_cell.angle_beta   90.00
_cell.angle_gamma   90.00
#
_symmetry.space_group_name_H-M   'P 1'
#
loop_
_entity.id
_entity.type
_entity.pdbx_description
1 polymer ?
#
loop_
_entity_poly.entity_id
_entity_poly.type
_entity_poly.pdbx_seq_one_letter_code
_entity_poly.pdbx_strand_id
1 'polypeptide(L)'
;MWLAETQSCILEAQTIRAGLPNDGKPFWLSFTLQDEDTDEVPRLRSGEPVADAAKAAAGMGVATLLFNCSQPEVIGGAIDAAREVFKALNVDIAIGAYANAFPPQPKDAKANDGLDELREDLDPQGYQQWAADWVTRGATHIGGCCGIGPEHIAVLSKSL
;
A
#
# COMPACT_ATOMS: atom_id res chain seq x y z
N MET A 1 7.22 -5.41 16.14
CA MET A 1 6.90 -5.47 14.70
C MET A 1 8.04 -4.87 13.92
N TRP A 2 8.31 -5.38 12.73
CA TRP A 2 9.13 -4.74 11.70
C TRP A 2 8.22 -4.35 10.54
N LEU A 3 8.40 -3.17 9.97
CA LEU A 3 7.67 -2.71 8.80
C LEU A 3 8.70 -2.30 7.73
N ALA A 4 8.69 -3.01 6.60
CA ALA A 4 9.37 -2.58 5.38
C ALA A 4 8.35 -1.82 4.54
N GLU A 5 8.39 -0.49 4.58
CA GLU A 5 7.42 0.37 3.92
C GLU A 5 7.95 0.94 2.58
N THR A 6 7.05 1.24 1.64
CA THR A 6 7.37 1.86 0.34
C THR A 6 8.42 1.06 -0.45
N GLN A 7 8.33 -0.27 -0.42
CA GLN A 7 9.18 -1.12 -1.24
C GLN A 7 8.74 -1.04 -2.70
N SER A 8 9.68 -0.95 -3.64
CA SER A 8 9.37 -0.75 -5.05
C SER A 8 9.49 -2.02 -5.89
N CYS A 9 10.19 -3.04 -5.38
CA CYS A 9 10.32 -4.34 -6.04
C CYS A 9 10.37 -5.51 -5.04
N ILE A 10 10.13 -6.73 -5.53
CA ILE A 10 10.13 -7.94 -4.71
C ILE A 10 11.52 -8.24 -4.15
N LEU A 11 12.58 -8.00 -4.94
CA LEU A 11 13.96 -8.27 -4.54
C LEU A 11 14.41 -7.43 -3.34
N GLU A 12 14.01 -6.16 -3.28
CA GLU A 12 14.24 -5.29 -2.12
C GLU A 12 13.58 -5.86 -0.86
N ALA A 13 12.31 -6.23 -0.96
CA ALA A 13 11.56 -6.80 0.17
C ALA A 13 12.20 -8.10 0.70
N GLN A 14 12.64 -8.98 -0.21
CA GLN A 14 13.36 -10.21 0.15
C GLN A 14 14.70 -9.92 0.82
N THR A 15 15.43 -8.93 0.33
CA THR A 15 16.71 -8.51 0.89
C THR A 15 16.53 -7.96 2.31
N ILE A 16 15.51 -7.12 2.54
CA ILE A 16 15.16 -6.65 3.89
C ILE A 16 14.81 -7.82 4.79
N ARG A 17 13.93 -8.73 4.33
CA ARG A 17 13.52 -9.90 5.13
C ARG A 17 14.71 -10.75 5.57
N ALA A 18 15.70 -10.94 4.69
CA ALA A 18 16.92 -11.69 4.97
C ALA A 18 17.84 -10.99 5.99
N GLY A 19 17.78 -9.67 6.07
CA GLY A 19 18.54 -8.86 7.04
C GLY A 19 17.88 -8.72 8.42
N LEU A 20 16.60 -9.06 8.57
CA LEU A 20 15.90 -8.93 9.84
C LEU A 20 16.34 -10.02 10.86
N PRO A 21 16.41 -9.67 12.16
CA PRO A 21 16.72 -10.65 13.20
C PRO A 21 15.56 -11.64 13.40
N ASN A 22 15.88 -12.85 13.86
CA ASN A 22 14.89 -13.83 14.31
C ASN A 22 14.44 -13.53 15.75
N ASP A 23 13.81 -12.37 15.96
CA ASP A 23 13.39 -11.86 17.28
C ASP A 23 11.89 -12.10 17.60
N GLY A 24 11.21 -12.88 16.76
CA GLY A 24 9.79 -13.26 16.95
C GLY A 24 8.79 -12.12 16.70
N LYS A 25 9.25 -10.92 16.32
CA LYS A 25 8.34 -9.83 15.95
C LYS A 25 7.67 -10.12 14.60
N PRO A 26 6.38 -9.78 14.43
CA PRO A 26 5.73 -9.89 13.13
C PRO A 26 6.40 -8.97 12.11
N PHE A 27 6.51 -9.46 10.88
CA PHE A 27 7.01 -8.70 9.74
C PHE A 27 5.84 -8.21 8.89
N TRP A 28 5.75 -6.90 8.72
CA TRP A 28 4.80 -6.22 7.85
C TRP A 28 5.54 -5.67 6.64
N LEU A 29 4.91 -5.74 5.49
CA LEU A 29 5.51 -5.34 4.23
C LEU A 29 4.52 -4.44 3.49
N SER A 30 4.95 -3.25 3.11
CA SER A 30 4.17 -2.34 2.28
C SER A 30 4.89 -2.06 0.96
N PHE A 31 4.16 -2.18 -0.14
CA PHE A 31 4.66 -1.83 -1.47
C PHE A 31 4.07 -0.51 -1.96
N THR A 32 4.86 0.23 -2.75
CA THR A 32 4.35 1.30 -3.61
C THR A 32 4.05 0.76 -5.01
N LEU A 33 2.96 1.25 -5.59
CA LEU A 33 2.37 0.77 -6.83
C LEU A 33 2.68 1.71 -7.98
N GLN A 34 2.73 1.16 -9.19
CA GLN A 34 2.69 1.95 -10.40
C GLN A 34 1.32 2.62 -10.53
N ASP A 35 1.30 3.95 -10.52
CA ASP A 35 0.09 4.79 -10.66
C ASP A 35 0.09 5.69 -11.91
N GLU A 36 1.09 5.50 -12.79
CA GLU A 36 1.16 6.10 -14.13
C GLU A 36 1.22 5.00 -15.18
N ASP A 37 0.70 5.27 -16.38
CA ASP A 37 0.71 4.33 -17.51
C ASP A 37 0.14 2.93 -17.11
N THR A 38 -0.93 2.91 -16.32
CA THR A 38 -1.47 1.69 -15.72
C THR A 38 -2.24 0.84 -16.73
N ASP A 39 -2.14 -0.48 -16.56
CA ASP A 39 -2.96 -1.48 -17.26
C ASP A 39 -3.95 -2.12 -16.26
N GLU A 40 -4.69 -3.14 -16.70
CA GLU A 40 -5.63 -3.86 -15.82
C GLU A 40 -4.93 -4.65 -14.70
N VAL A 41 -3.61 -4.87 -14.81
CA VAL A 41 -2.85 -5.65 -13.85
C VAL A 41 -2.22 -4.69 -12.83
N PRO A 42 -2.60 -4.73 -11.55
CA PRO A 42 -1.93 -3.92 -10.54
C PRO A 42 -0.47 -4.34 -10.42
N ARG A 43 0.44 -3.36 -10.46
CA ARG A 43 1.89 -3.57 -10.47
C ARG A 43 2.59 -2.76 -9.40
N LEU A 44 3.70 -3.28 -8.92
CA LEU A 44 4.69 -2.53 -8.16
C LEU A 44 5.34 -1.46 -9.05
N ARG A 45 6.04 -0.50 -8.47
CA ARG A 45 6.84 0.48 -9.24
C ARG A 45 7.90 -0.17 -10.15
N SER A 46 8.36 -1.38 -9.82
CA SER A 46 9.25 -2.19 -10.67
C SER A 46 8.57 -2.79 -11.91
N GLY A 47 7.25 -2.70 -12.02
CA GLY A 47 6.44 -3.36 -13.06
C GLY A 47 6.04 -4.81 -12.73
N GLU A 48 6.54 -5.36 -11.62
CA GLU A 48 6.17 -6.70 -11.15
C GLU A 48 4.68 -6.76 -10.74
N PRO A 49 3.92 -7.79 -11.14
CA PRO A 49 2.52 -7.91 -10.73
C PRO A 49 2.35 -8.02 -9.21
N VAL A 50 1.32 -7.36 -8.66
CA VAL A 50 0.98 -7.47 -7.22
C VAL A 50 0.69 -8.91 -6.82
N ALA A 51 0.14 -9.73 -7.72
CA ALA A 51 -0.08 -11.15 -7.46
C ALA A 51 1.23 -11.90 -7.16
N ASP A 52 2.34 -11.54 -7.80
CA ASP A 52 3.65 -12.14 -7.54
C ASP A 52 4.25 -11.59 -6.24
N ALA A 53 4.04 -10.30 -5.97
CA ALA A 53 4.41 -9.69 -4.69
C ALA A 53 3.67 -10.35 -3.50
N ALA A 54 2.39 -10.68 -3.65
CA ALA A 54 1.60 -11.38 -2.64
C ALA A 54 2.11 -12.81 -2.40
N LYS A 55 2.46 -13.56 -3.47
CA LYS A 55 3.11 -14.88 -3.32
C LYS A 55 4.43 -14.77 -2.57
N ALA A 56 5.24 -13.77 -2.90
CA ALA A 56 6.51 -13.51 -2.21
C ALA A 56 6.30 -13.16 -0.74
N ALA A 57 5.32 -12.31 -0.42
CA ALA A 57 4.95 -11.97 0.95
C ALA A 57 4.55 -13.21 1.77
N ALA A 58 3.73 -14.09 1.20
CA ALA A 58 3.39 -15.37 1.82
C ALA A 58 4.63 -16.25 2.07
N GLY A 59 5.52 -16.36 1.08
CA GLY A 59 6.78 -17.10 1.21
C GLY A 59 7.74 -16.54 2.27
N MET A 60 7.66 -15.23 2.56
CA MET A 60 8.45 -14.57 3.59
C MET A 60 7.86 -14.66 5.02
N GLY A 61 6.64 -15.19 5.15
CA GLY A 61 5.90 -15.21 6.42
C GLY A 61 5.48 -13.82 6.88
N VAL A 62 5.11 -12.94 5.92
CA VAL A 62 4.56 -11.61 6.22
C VAL A 62 3.23 -11.78 6.97
N ALA A 63 3.05 -11.03 8.06
CA ALA A 63 1.80 -11.01 8.82
C ALA A 63 0.76 -10.07 8.20
N THR A 64 1.22 -8.95 7.63
CA THR A 64 0.36 -7.96 6.97
C THR A 64 1.04 -7.45 5.70
N LEU A 65 0.36 -7.56 4.56
CA LEU A 65 0.74 -6.94 3.29
C LEU A 65 -0.03 -5.63 3.11
N LEU A 66 0.66 -4.52 2.89
CA LEU A 66 0.05 -3.21 2.71
C LEU A 66 0.42 -2.58 1.36
N PHE A 67 -0.34 -1.58 0.95
CA PHE A 67 -0.05 -0.74 -0.20
C PHE A 67 -0.08 0.73 0.21
N ASN A 68 0.99 1.46 -0.09
CA ASN A 68 1.15 2.85 0.35
C ASN A 68 1.89 3.74 -0.65
N CYS A 69 1.92 5.04 -0.37
CA CYS A 69 2.67 6.03 -1.15
C CYS A 69 2.40 5.91 -2.67
N SER A 70 1.12 5.76 -2.99
CA SER A 70 0.57 5.57 -4.34
C SER A 70 -0.79 6.25 -4.38
N GLN A 71 -1.26 6.62 -5.56
CA GLN A 71 -2.60 7.19 -5.71
C GLN A 71 -3.70 6.23 -5.20
N PRO A 72 -4.78 6.73 -4.57
CA PRO A 72 -5.83 5.89 -4.02
C PRO A 72 -6.55 5.02 -5.07
N GLU A 73 -6.62 5.49 -6.31
CA GLU A 73 -7.28 4.83 -7.44
C GLU A 73 -6.69 3.44 -7.75
N VAL A 74 -5.38 3.24 -7.56
CA VAL A 74 -4.72 1.98 -7.92
C VAL A 74 -4.67 0.96 -6.79
N ILE A 75 -4.95 1.39 -5.55
CA ILE A 75 -4.85 0.52 -4.36
C ILE A 75 -5.95 -0.55 -4.36
N GLY A 76 -7.16 -0.23 -4.82
CA GLY A 76 -8.28 -1.17 -4.83
C GLY A 76 -7.97 -2.46 -5.59
N GLY A 77 -7.40 -2.34 -6.80
CA GLY A 77 -6.99 -3.49 -7.60
C GLY A 77 -5.88 -4.31 -6.95
N ALA A 78 -4.93 -3.65 -6.26
CA ALA A 78 -3.86 -4.34 -5.54
C ALA A 78 -4.39 -5.16 -4.34
N ILE A 79 -5.38 -4.63 -3.61
CA ILE A 79 -6.08 -5.37 -2.54
C ILE A 79 -6.74 -6.63 -3.10
N ASP A 80 -7.49 -6.50 -4.19
CA ASP A 80 -8.18 -7.64 -4.81
C ASP A 80 -7.19 -8.72 -5.26
N ALA A 81 -6.12 -8.33 -5.97
CA ALA A 81 -5.08 -9.25 -6.41
C ALA A 81 -4.38 -9.98 -5.26
N ALA A 82 -4.04 -9.28 -4.17
CA ALA A 82 -3.45 -9.89 -2.99
C ALA A 82 -4.42 -10.88 -2.31
N ARG A 83 -5.68 -10.48 -2.17
CA ARG A 83 -6.72 -11.31 -1.53
C ARG A 83 -6.98 -12.60 -2.29
N GLU A 84 -7.03 -12.52 -3.63
CA GLU A 84 -7.17 -13.71 -4.48
C GLU A 84 -6.01 -14.69 -4.30
N VAL A 85 -4.78 -14.19 -4.25
CA VAL A 85 -3.59 -15.01 -4.02
C VAL A 85 -3.61 -15.65 -2.63
N PHE A 86 -3.90 -14.89 -1.58
CA PHE A 86 -3.94 -15.43 -0.21
C PHE A 86 -5.04 -16.49 -0.05
N LYS A 87 -6.20 -16.27 -0.67
CA LYS A 87 -7.27 -17.29 -0.72
C LYS A 87 -6.81 -18.55 -1.44
N ALA A 88 -6.14 -18.42 -2.59
CA ALA A 88 -5.64 -19.57 -3.35
C ALA A 88 -4.56 -20.37 -2.61
N LEU A 89 -3.71 -19.67 -1.84
CA LEU A 89 -2.66 -20.29 -1.02
C LEU A 89 -3.16 -20.80 0.34
N ASN A 90 -4.41 -20.50 0.71
CA ASN A 90 -5.00 -20.82 2.02
C ASN A 90 -4.12 -20.32 3.19
N VAL A 91 -3.69 -19.06 3.10
CA VAL A 91 -2.91 -18.37 4.15
C VAL A 91 -3.72 -17.24 4.75
N ASP A 92 -3.49 -16.98 6.03
CA ASP A 92 -4.11 -15.87 6.76
C ASP A 92 -3.10 -14.72 6.88
N ILE A 93 -3.14 -13.80 5.93
CA ILE A 93 -2.28 -12.61 5.88
C ILE A 93 -3.20 -11.40 5.75
N ALA A 94 -3.07 -10.46 6.68
CA ALA A 94 -3.89 -9.25 6.66
C ALA A 94 -3.51 -8.35 5.48
N ILE A 95 -4.47 -7.59 4.96
CA ILE A 95 -4.26 -6.61 3.89
C ILE A 95 -4.49 -5.20 4.44
N GLY A 96 -3.63 -4.26 4.07
CA GLY A 96 -3.76 -2.86 4.46
C GLY A 96 -3.53 -1.87 3.33
N ALA A 97 -3.94 -0.63 3.55
CA ALA A 97 -3.89 0.45 2.56
C ALA A 97 -3.72 1.81 3.22
N TYR A 98 -2.83 2.63 2.67
CA TYR A 98 -2.63 4.02 3.09
C TYR A 98 -2.00 4.87 1.97
N ALA A 99 -2.85 5.55 1.19
CA ALA A 99 -2.42 6.33 0.02
C ALA A 99 -1.77 7.67 0.39
N ASN A 100 -1.17 8.33 -0.61
CA ASN A 100 -0.79 9.74 -0.52
C ASN A 100 -1.97 10.66 -0.94
N ALA A 101 -1.86 11.95 -0.63
CA ALA A 101 -2.79 13.00 -1.06
C ALA A 101 -2.17 14.02 -2.02
N PHE A 102 -0.96 13.75 -2.52
CA PHE A 102 -0.30 14.59 -3.51
C PHE A 102 -0.74 14.20 -4.93
N PRO A 103 -0.75 15.15 -5.88
CA PRO A 103 -0.97 14.84 -7.28
C PRO A 103 0.11 13.87 -7.81
N PRO A 104 -0.17 13.15 -8.93
CA PRO A 104 0.84 12.30 -9.57
C PRO A 104 2.09 13.11 -9.89
N GLN A 105 3.24 12.62 -9.43
CA GLN A 105 4.53 13.27 -9.68
C GLN A 105 5.13 12.70 -10.96
N PRO A 106 5.44 13.54 -11.97
CA PRO A 106 6.05 13.06 -13.20
C PRO A 106 7.40 12.39 -12.90
N LYS A 107 7.83 11.45 -13.76
CA LYS A 107 9.06 10.64 -13.60
C LYS A 107 10.35 11.44 -13.35
N ASP A 108 10.38 12.72 -13.74
CA ASP A 108 11.52 13.61 -13.56
C ASP A 108 11.44 14.50 -12.29
N ALA A 109 10.38 14.35 -11.49
CA ALA A 109 10.16 15.14 -10.28
C ALA A 109 11.22 14.82 -9.22
N LYS A 110 11.82 15.85 -8.64
CA LYS A 110 12.71 15.71 -7.48
C LYS A 110 11.88 15.72 -6.22
N ALA A 111 12.19 14.82 -5.28
CA ALA A 111 11.49 14.67 -4.00
C ALA A 111 11.42 15.94 -3.11
N ASN A 112 12.10 17.04 -3.47
CA ASN A 112 12.18 18.28 -2.70
C ASN A 112 11.88 19.55 -3.52
N ASP A 113 11.38 19.45 -4.77
CA ASP A 113 11.08 20.63 -5.59
C ASP A 113 9.71 21.23 -5.20
N GLY A 114 9.68 21.97 -4.09
CA GLY A 114 8.51 22.74 -3.64
C GLY A 114 7.54 22.01 -2.73
N LEU A 115 6.56 22.75 -2.20
CA LEU A 115 5.41 22.17 -1.51
C LEU A 115 4.40 21.80 -2.60
N ASP A 116 4.29 20.50 -2.92
CA ASP A 116 3.20 20.03 -3.76
C ASP A 116 1.86 20.39 -3.12
N GLU A 117 0.99 21.05 -3.87
CA GLU A 117 -0.38 21.31 -3.42
C GLU A 117 -1.10 19.97 -3.24
N LEU A 118 -1.82 19.81 -2.13
CA LEU A 118 -2.63 18.62 -1.91
C LEU A 118 -3.77 18.58 -2.92
N ARG A 119 -4.10 17.37 -3.38
CA ARG A 119 -5.31 17.13 -4.17
C ARG A 119 -6.54 17.58 -3.38
N GLU A 120 -7.31 18.52 -3.91
CA GLU A 120 -8.51 19.06 -3.25
C GLU A 120 -9.54 17.97 -2.95
N ASP A 121 -9.64 16.93 -3.78
CA ASP A 121 -10.56 15.81 -3.62
C ASP A 121 -10.11 14.79 -2.55
N LEU A 122 -8.90 14.94 -2.00
CA LEU A 122 -8.36 14.10 -0.93
C LEU A 122 -8.36 14.83 0.42
N ASP A 123 -9.37 15.67 0.65
CA ASP A 123 -9.73 16.16 1.96
C ASP A 123 -10.14 15.00 2.91
N PRO A 124 -10.36 15.25 4.22
CA PRO A 124 -10.71 14.18 5.16
C PRO A 124 -11.91 13.32 4.76
N GLN A 125 -12.92 13.89 4.07
CA GLN A 125 -14.12 13.16 3.67
C GLN A 125 -13.91 12.44 2.33
N GLY A 126 -13.21 13.06 1.39
CA GLY A 126 -12.85 12.45 0.11
C GLY A 126 -11.94 11.24 0.31
N TYR A 127 -10.94 11.35 1.17
CA TYR A 127 -10.08 10.21 1.53
C TYR A 127 -10.85 9.08 2.23
N GLN A 128 -11.82 9.42 3.07
CA GLN A 128 -12.65 8.43 3.76
C GLN A 128 -13.44 7.55 2.78
N GLN A 129 -13.89 8.09 1.65
CA GLN A 129 -14.63 7.32 0.65
C GLN A 129 -13.75 6.23 0.02
N TRP A 130 -12.50 6.55 -0.30
CA TRP A 130 -11.51 5.58 -0.78
C TRP A 130 -11.22 4.50 0.26
N ALA A 131 -11.01 4.92 1.51
CA ALA A 131 -10.76 4.00 2.61
C ALA A 131 -11.94 3.05 2.87
N ALA A 132 -13.18 3.54 2.75
CA ALA A 132 -14.37 2.70 2.84
C ALA A 132 -14.42 1.65 1.73
N ASP A 133 -14.13 2.02 0.47
CA ASP A 133 -14.02 1.07 -0.64
C ASP A 133 -12.97 -0.02 -0.34
N TRP A 134 -11.77 0.36 0.13
CA TRP A 134 -10.73 -0.61 0.50
C TRP A 134 -11.17 -1.59 1.58
N VAL A 135 -11.89 -1.11 2.60
CA VAL A 135 -12.48 -1.98 3.63
C VAL A 135 -13.47 -2.97 3.00
N THR A 136 -14.34 -2.53 2.09
CA THR A 136 -15.26 -3.46 1.39
C THR A 136 -14.54 -4.52 0.55
N ARG A 137 -13.35 -4.19 0.03
CA ARG A 137 -12.48 -5.15 -0.70
C ARG A 137 -11.71 -6.10 0.21
N GLY A 138 -11.72 -5.85 1.52
CA GLY A 138 -11.14 -6.73 2.54
C GLY A 138 -9.86 -6.20 3.20
N ALA A 139 -9.50 -4.93 3.00
CA ALA A 139 -8.45 -4.32 3.80
C ALA A 139 -8.90 -4.17 5.25
N THR A 140 -8.03 -4.54 6.19
CA THR A 140 -8.28 -4.47 7.65
C THR A 140 -7.39 -3.46 8.35
N HIS A 141 -6.36 -2.95 7.66
CA HIS A 141 -5.44 -1.95 8.18
C HIS A 141 -5.49 -0.71 7.29
N ILE A 142 -6.12 0.36 7.78
CA ILE A 142 -6.30 1.60 7.04
C ILE A 142 -5.48 2.70 7.72
N GLY A 143 -4.75 3.49 6.93
CA GLY A 143 -3.96 4.60 7.43
C GLY A 143 -3.85 5.75 6.43
N GLY A 144 -2.81 6.57 6.58
CA GLY A 144 -2.46 7.66 5.66
C GLY A 144 -0.97 7.71 5.42
N CYS A 145 -0.56 8.15 4.22
CA CYS A 145 0.84 8.40 3.88
C CYS A 145 1.06 9.91 3.66
N CYS A 146 1.93 10.28 2.72
CA CYS A 146 2.26 11.65 2.36
C CYS A 146 1.01 12.50 2.07
N GLY A 147 0.81 13.58 2.82
CA GLY A 147 -0.33 14.50 2.64
C GLY A 147 -1.62 14.13 3.39
N ILE A 148 -1.66 12.99 4.08
CA ILE A 148 -2.79 12.58 4.93
C ILE A 148 -2.51 12.97 6.39
N GLY A 149 -3.31 13.89 6.93
CA GLY A 149 -3.11 14.50 8.23
C GLY A 149 -3.96 13.90 9.37
N PRO A 150 -3.78 14.39 10.62
CA PRO A 150 -4.59 13.97 11.76
C PRO A 150 -6.10 14.14 11.57
N GLU A 151 -6.53 15.15 10.82
CA GLU A 151 -7.91 15.41 10.46
C GLU A 151 -8.52 14.28 9.62
N HIS A 152 -7.76 13.72 8.66
CA HIS A 152 -8.15 12.54 7.92
C HIS A 152 -8.26 11.33 8.85
N ILE A 153 -7.23 11.06 9.65
CA ILE A 153 -7.22 9.94 10.59
C ILE A 153 -8.38 10.01 11.59
N ALA A 154 -8.75 11.22 12.06
CA ALA A 154 -9.89 11.43 12.95
C ALA A 154 -11.23 11.10 12.28
N VAL A 155 -11.37 11.33 10.98
CA VAL A 155 -12.55 10.91 10.20
C VAL A 155 -12.56 9.39 10.03
N LEU A 156 -11.44 8.79 9.61
CA LEU A 156 -11.33 7.33 9.44
C LEU A 156 -11.68 6.59 10.73
N SER A 157 -11.09 7.00 11.86
CA SER A 157 -11.30 6.38 13.18
C SER A 157 -12.76 6.44 13.67
N LYS A 158 -13.60 7.31 13.11
CA LYS A 158 -15.01 7.44 13.50
C LYS A 158 -15.95 6.70 12.55
N SER A 159 -15.49 6.33 11.35
CA SER A 159 -16.36 5.95 10.23
C SER A 159 -16.09 4.56 9.63
N LEU A 160 -14.97 3.93 9.99
CA LEU A 160 -14.56 2.59 9.56
C LEU A 160 -14.42 1.66 10.77
#